data_AF-A0A357I290-F1
#
_entry.id   AF-A0A357I290-F1
#
_cell.length_a   1.000
_cell.length_b   1.000
_cell.length_c   1.000
_cell.angle_alpha   90.00
_cell.angle_beta   90.00
_cell.angle_gamma   90.00
#
_symmetry.space_group_name_H-M   'P 1'
#
loop_
_entity.id
_entity.type
_entity.pdbx_description
1 polymer ?
#
loop_
_entity_poly.entity_id
_entity_poly.type
_entity_poly.pdbx_seq_one_letter_code
_entity_poly.pdbx_strand_id
1 'polypeptide(L)' 'VGWFGFNAGSQLAANGNAGMTMLVTHISAAVASLTWMTIEWKVNGKPGLVGIVTGMVAGLATITPASGHVGPLGAGCLG' A
#
# COMPACT_ATOMS: atom_id res chain seq x y z
N VAL A 1 4.68 -5.06 7.83
CA VAL A 1 5.03 -4.37 9.09
C VAL A 1 6.23 -3.43 8.93
N GLY A 2 7.39 -3.90 8.44
CA GLY A 2 8.57 -3.04 8.28
C GLY A 2 8.37 -1.76 7.44
N TRP A 3 7.52 -1.81 6.42
CA TRP A 3 7.21 -0.64 5.57
C TRP A 3 6.53 0.52 6.30
N PHE A 4 5.85 0.26 7.42
CA PHE A 4 5.32 1.34 8.26
C PHE A 4 6.46 2.19 8.85
N GLY A 5 7.51 1.54 9.37
CA GLY A 5 8.69 2.23 9.85
C GLY A 5 9.44 2.96 8.73
N PHE A 6 9.49 2.37 7.53
CA PHE A 6 10.11 3.00 6.36
C PHE A 6 9.41 4.31 5.96
N ASN A 7 8.10 4.27 5.71
CA ASN A 7 7.34 5.45 5.27
C ASN A 7 7.10 6.44 6.42
N ALA A 8 6.54 5.98 7.54
CA ALA A 8 6.20 6.88 8.65
C ALA A 8 7.44 7.41 9.37
N GLY A 9 8.51 6.62 9.46
CA GLY A 9 9.79 7.07 10.00
C GLY A 9 10.42 8.19 9.16
N SER A 10 10.11 8.25 7.86
CA SER A 10 10.57 9.34 6.98
C SER A 10 9.96 10.70 7.32
N GLN A 11 8.97 10.76 8.23
CA GLN A 11 8.46 12.02 8.79
C GLN A 11 9.37 12.62 9.87
N LEU A 12 10.34 11.86 10.39
CA LEU A 12 11.32 12.30 11.41
C LEU A 12 10.71 12.85 12.71
N ALA A 13 9.42 12.60 12.94
CA ALA A 13 8.69 13.02 14.12
C ALA A 13 7.53 12.06 14.41
N ALA A 14 7.24 11.83 15.70
CA ALA A 14 6.10 11.04 16.14
C ALA A 14 4.86 11.95 16.29
N ASN A 15 4.16 12.21 15.18
CA ASN A 15 3.02 13.13 15.14
C ASN A 15 1.89 12.64 14.21
N GLY A 16 0.86 13.48 14.04
CA GLY A 16 -0.28 13.16 13.18
C GLY A 16 0.09 12.88 11.72
N ASN A 17 1.15 13.52 11.19
CA ASN A 17 1.61 13.26 9.82
C ASN A 17 2.20 11.85 9.70
N ALA A 18 3.03 11.42 10.66
CA ALA A 18 3.53 10.04 10.71
C ALA A 18 2.37 9.03 10.81
N GLY A 19 1.36 9.30 11.64
CA GLY A 19 0.15 8.47 11.73
C GLY A 19 -0.62 8.39 10.41
N MET A 20 -0.79 9.51 9.71
CA MET A 20 -1.42 9.53 8.38
C MET A 20 -0.58 8.78 7.34
N THR A 21 0.74 8.94 7.35
CA THR A 21 1.65 8.19 6.48
C THR A 21 1.57 6.68 6.70
N MET A 22 1.43 6.21 7.96
CA MET A 22 1.16 4.80 8.25
C MET A 22 -0.18 4.34 7.64
N LEU A 23 -1.24 5.13 7.82
CA LEU A 23 -2.58 4.81 7.33
C LEU A 23 -2.59 4.67 5.80
N VAL A 24 -2.06 5.65 5.06
CA VAL A 24 -2.02 5.60 3.60
C VAL A 24 -1.14 4.46 3.08
N THR A 25 -0.04 4.15 3.78
CA THR A 25 0.80 2.98 3.46
C THR A 25 -0.01 1.69 3.57
N HIS A 26 -0.83 1.55 4.62
CA HIS A 26 -1.68 0.37 4.79
C HIS A 26 -2.78 0.27 3.74
N ILE A 27 -3.45 1.38 3.44
CA ILE A 27 -4.52 1.44 2.44
C ILE A 27 -3.97 1.04 1.07
N SER A 28 -2.86 1.62 0.62
CA SER A 28 -2.28 1.29 -0.69
C SER A 28 -1.86 -0.19 -0.77
N ALA A 29 -1.25 -0.74 0.28
CA ALA A 29 -0.91 -2.16 0.33
C ALA A 29 -2.15 -3.05 0.19
N ALA A 30 -3.24 -2.71 0.90
CA ALA A 30 -4.49 -3.48 0.87
C ALA A 30 -5.18 -3.39 -0.50
N VAL A 31 -5.29 -2.19 -1.08
CA VAL A 31 -5.91 -2.01 -2.39
C VAL A 31 -5.11 -2.74 -3.46
N ALA A 32 -3.78 -2.59 -3.50
CA ALA A 32 -2.95 -3.28 -4.48
C ALA A 32 -3.03 -4.81 -4.37
N SER A 33 -3.10 -5.33 -3.14
CA SER A 33 -3.32 -6.76 -2.89
C SER A 33 -4.63 -7.25 -3.51
N LEU A 34 -5.72 -6.52 -3.28
CA LEU A 34 -7.05 -6.85 -3.80
C LEU A 34 -7.14 -6.66 -5.32
N THR A 35 -6.52 -5.60 -5.85
CA THR A 35 -6.43 -5.31 -7.28
C THR A 35 -5.73 -6.46 -7.99
N TRP A 36 -4.55 -6.86 -7.52
CA TRP A 36 -3.80 -7.95 -8.16
C TRP A 36 -4.50 -9.30 -8.01
N MET A 37 -5.07 -9.60 -6.84
CA MET A 37 -5.92 -10.78 -6.65
C MET A 37 -7.08 -10.83 -7.64
N THR A 38 -7.74 -9.70 -7.87
CA THR A 38 -8.87 -9.60 -8.80
C THR A 38 -8.41 -9.78 -10.25
N ILE A 39 -7.27 -9.21 -10.63
CA ILE A 39 -6.66 -9.40 -11.96
C ILE A 39 -6.29 -10.86 -12.16
N GLU A 40 -5.57 -11.46 -11.21
CA GLU A 40 -5.16 -12.86 -11.26
C GLU A 40 -6.37 -13.80 -11.34
N TRP A 41 -7.42 -13.54 -10.56
CA TRP A 41 -8.64 -14.34 -10.62
C TRP A 41 -9.29 -14.24 -12.01
N LYS A 42 -9.40 -13.04 -12.59
CA LYS A 42 -9.99 -12.88 -13.93
C LYS A 42 -9.18 -13.60 -15.02
N VAL A 43 -7.85 -13.66 -14.90
CA VAL A 43 -6.97 -14.27 -15.90
C VAL A 43 -6.81 -15.79 -15.70
N ASN A 44 -6.64 -16.23 -14.46
CA ASN A 44 -6.29 -17.62 -14.11
C ASN A 44 -7.47 -18.44 -13.57
N GLY A 45 -8.65 -17.82 -13.39
CA GLY A 45 -9.87 -18.48 -12.89
C GLY A 45 -9.90 -18.71 -11.37
N LYS A 46 -8.82 -18.40 -10.64
CA LYS A 46 -8.73 -18.50 -9.18
C LYS A 46 -7.71 -17.52 -8.61
N PRO A 47 -7.89 -17.00 -7.38
CA PRO A 47 -6.90 -16.19 -6.70
C PRO A 47 -5.71 -17.03 -6.21
N GLY A 48 -4.52 -16.43 -6.18
CA GLY A 48 -3.28 -17.03 -5.68
C GLY A 48 -2.66 -16.21 -4.54
N LEU A 49 -2.05 -16.89 -3.57
CA LEU A 49 -1.32 -16.23 -2.47
C LEU A 49 -0.16 -15.38 -3.00
N VAL A 50 0.57 -15.89 -4.00
CA VAL A 50 1.68 -15.15 -4.61
C VAL A 50 1.18 -13.86 -5.25
N GLY A 51 0.07 -13.91 -6.00
CA GLY A 51 -0.51 -12.71 -6.61
C GLY A 51 -0.94 -11.66 -5.59
N ILE A 52 -1.59 -12.08 -4.49
CA ILE A 52 -1.96 -11.17 -3.39
C ILE A 52 -0.71 -10.49 -2.80
N VAL A 53 0.34 -11.26 -2.49
CA VAL A 53 1.59 -10.73 -1.91
C VAL A 53 2.33 -9.84 -2.91
N THR A 54 2.36 -10.21 -4.20
CA THR A 54 2.93 -9.38 -5.27
C THR A 54 2.22 -8.03 -5.36
N GLY A 55 0.88 -8.04 -5.35
CA GLY A 55 0.08 -6.82 -5.29
C GLY A 55 0.42 -5.97 -4.07
N MET A 56 0.45 -6.57 -2.88
CA MET A 56 0.82 -5.88 -1.64
C MET A 56 2.17 -5.16 -1.76
N VAL A 57 3.21 -5.85 -2.23
CA VAL A 57 4.56 -5.29 -2.37
C VAL A 57 4.60 -4.19 -3.44
N ALA A 58 3.87 -4.37 -4.54
CA ALA A 58 3.75 -3.35 -5.58
C ALA A 58 3.10 -2.06 -5.04
N GLY A 59 1.97 -2.16 -4.32
CA GLY A 59 1.32 -0.99 -3.71
C GLY A 59 2.22 -0.28 -2.71
N LEU A 60 2.89 -1.05 -1.85
CA LEU A 60 3.87 -0.52 -0.89
C LEU A 60 5.01 0.25 -1.59
N ALA A 61 5.57 -0.29 -2.67
CA ALA A 61 6.58 0.40 -3.46
C ALA A 61 6.04 1.68 -4.10
N THR A 62 4.85 1.64 -4.68
CA THR A 62 4.22 2.77 -5.38
C THR A 62 3.87 3.92 -4.45
N ILE A 63 3.32 3.65 -3.25
CA ILE A 63 2.93 4.71 -2.31
C ILE A 63 4.12 5.39 -1.64
N THR A 64 5.28 4.74 -1.58
CA THR A 64 6.47 5.20 -0.85
C THR A 64 6.82 6.68 -1.10
N PRO A 65 7.03 7.16 -2.34
CA PRO A 65 7.37 8.56 -2.59
C PRO A 65 6.23 9.55 -2.28
N ALA A 66 4.98 9.08 -2.27
CA ALA A 66 3.78 9.92 -2.10
C ALA A 66 3.23 9.91 -0.67
N SER A 67 3.67 8.98 0.18
CA SER A 67 3.06 8.64 1.48
C SER A 67 3.03 9.77 2.51
N GLY A 68 3.87 10.80 2.35
CA GLY A 68 3.87 12.02 3.18
C GLY A 68 2.99 13.16 2.65
N HIS A 69 2.41 13.01 1.45
CA HIS A 69 1.78 14.11 0.70
C HIS A 69 0.35 13.81 0.27
N VAL A 70 -0.06 12.55 0.21
CA VAL A 70 -1.40 12.14 -0.23
C VAL A 70 -2.28 11.67 0.92
N GLY A 71 -3.59 11.83 0.78
CA GLY A 71 -4.59 11.29 1.71
C GLY A 71 -5.05 9.87 1.33
N PRO A 72 -6.01 9.30 2.09
CA PRO A 72 -6.54 7.95 1.88
C PRO A 72 -7.03 7.65 0.46
N LEU A 73 -7.68 8.62 -0.20
CA LEU A 73 -8.15 8.45 -1.58
C LEU A 73 -6.98 8.30 -2.56
N GLY A 74 -5.95 9.14 -2.44
CA GLY A 74 -4.74 9.02 -3.26
C GLY A 74 -4.01 7.69 -3.03
N ALA A 75 -3.99 7.23 -1.78
CA ALA A 75 -3.46 5.92 -1.43
C ALA A 75 -4.22 4.78 -2.10
N GLY A 76 -5.55 4.87 -2.14
CA GLY A 76 -6.40 3.90 -2.82
C GLY A 76 -6.32 3.95 -4.34
N CYS A 77 -5.89 5.05 -4.95
CA CYS A 77 -5.63 5.11 -6.39
C CYS A 77 -4.24 4.60 -6.77
N LEU A 78 -3.26 4.74 -5.86
CA LEU A 78 -1.87 4.31 -6.08
C LEU A 78 -1.63 2.83 -5.72
N GLY A 79 -2.44 2.29 -4.82
CA GLY A 79 -2.52 0.84 -4.60
C GLY A 79 -3.36 0.19 -5.69
#